data_AF-I5AZW1-F1
#
_entry.id   AF-I5AZW1-F1
#
_cell.length_a   1.000
_cell.length_b   1.000
_cell.length_c   1.000
_cell.angle_alpha   90.00
_cell.angle_beta   90.00
_cell.angle_gamma   90.00
#
_symmetry.space_group_name_H-M   'P 1'
#
loop_
_entity.id
_entity.type
_entity.pdbx_description
1 polymer ?
#
loop_
_entity_poly.entity_id
_entity_poly.type
_entity_poly.pdbx_seq_one_letter_code
_entity_poly.pdbx_strand_id
1 'polypeptide(L)' 'MLLTPDRIRTLQRKLYCKAKQEPDFRFYSLYDKVYRADILGHAYRLARANNRRSGSDQINYLKL' A
#
# COMPACT_ATOMS: atom_id res chain seq x y z
N MET A 1 6.11 9.92 -12.72
CA MET A 1 5.67 8.59 -12.22
C MET A 1 6.90 7.91 -11.63
N LEU A 2 6.95 7.69 -10.32
CA LEU A 2 8.03 6.89 -9.74
C LEU A 2 7.76 5.42 -10.08
N LEU A 3 8.71 4.73 -10.72
CA LEU A 3 8.60 3.30 -10.92
C LEU A 3 8.60 2.60 -9.55
N THR A 4 7.50 1.92 -9.24
CA THR A 4 7.44 1.03 -8.08
C THR A 4 8.37 -0.15 -8.34
N PRO A 5 9.39 -0.39 -7.50
CA PRO A 5 10.24 -1.56 -7.61
C PRO A 5 9.40 -2.84 -7.58
N ASP A 6 9.74 -3.83 -8.42
CA ASP A 6 8.95 -5.07 -8.54
C ASP A 6 8.74 -5.77 -7.22
N ARG A 7 9.73 -5.74 -6.33
CA ARG A 7 9.63 -6.32 -4.97
C ARG A 7 8.51 -5.69 -4.14
N ILE A 8 8.36 -4.36 -4.21
CA ILE A 8 7.31 -3.62 -3.49
C ILE A 8 5.95 -3.91 -4.13
N ARG A 9 5.87 -3.96 -5.48
CA ARG A 9 4.65 -4.29 -6.21
C ARG A 9 4.15 -5.71 -5.92
N THR A 10 5.06 -6.68 -5.86
CA THR A 10 4.74 -8.07 -5.50
C THR A 10 4.21 -8.17 -4.07
N LEU A 11 4.82 -7.44 -3.12
CA LEU A 11 4.36 -7.40 -1.74
C LEU A 11 2.94 -6.83 -1.65
N GLN A 12 2.69 -5.70 -2.31
CA GLN A 12 1.35 -5.08 -2.36
C GLN A 12 0.29 -6.02 -2.93
N ARG A 13 0.56 -6.72 -4.05
CA ARG A 13 -0.40 -7.66 -4.65
C ARG A 13 -0.69 -8.84 -3.73
N LYS A 14 0.33 -9.41 -3.09
CA LYS A 14 0.14 -10.52 -2.15
C LYS A 14 -0.68 -10.12 -0.93
N LEU A 15 -0.37 -8.94 -0.36
CA LEU A 15 -1.14 -8.37 0.75
C LEU A 15 -2.60 -8.13 0.34
N TYR A 16 -2.81 -7.51 -0.82
CA TYR A 16 -4.14 -7.23 -1.34
C TYR A 16 -4.97 -8.51 -1.55
N CYS A 17 -4.39 -9.52 -2.23
CA CYS A 17 -5.09 -10.79 -2.45
C CYS A 17 -5.47 -11.46 -1.13
N LYS A 18 -4.55 -11.50 -0.16
CA LYS A 18 -4.83 -12.12 1.14
C LYS A 18 -5.87 -11.33 1.94
N ALA A 19 -5.77 -9.99 1.97
CA ALA A 19 -6.74 -9.15 2.67
C ALA A 19 -8.15 -9.26 2.06
N LYS A 20 -8.24 -9.46 0.75
CA LYS A 20 -9.52 -9.66 0.06
C LYS A 20 -10.13 -11.05 0.28
N GLN A 21 -9.29 -12.07 0.46
CA GLN A 21 -9.73 -13.44 0.78
C GLN A 21 -10.09 -13.61 2.25
N GLU A 22 -9.36 -12.94 3.14
CA GLU A 22 -9.53 -13.04 4.59
C GLU A 22 -9.65 -11.63 5.20
N PRO A 23 -10.82 -10.96 5.10
CA PRO A 23 -10.99 -9.58 5.55
C PRO A 23 -10.83 -9.39 7.06
N ASP A 24 -11.15 -10.42 7.86
CA ASP A 24 -10.97 -10.41 9.32
C ASP A 24 -9.54 -10.76 9.76
N PHE A 25 -8.66 -11.15 8.82
CA PHE A 25 -7.28 -11.52 9.14
C PHE A 25 -6.44 -10.28 9.47
N ARG A 26 -6.05 -10.17 10.73
CA ARG A 26 -5.14 -9.11 11.19
C ARG A 26 -3.69 -9.50 10.92
N PHE A 27 -3.06 -8.78 10.00
CA PHE A 27 -1.68 -8.96 9.56
C PHE A 27 -0.61 -8.49 10.56
N TYR A 28 -0.72 -8.90 11.83
CA TYR A 28 0.20 -8.48 12.89
C TYR A 28 1.67 -8.80 12.58
N SER A 29 1.95 -9.97 12.02
CA SER A 29 3.31 -10.41 11.64
C SER A 29 3.78 -9.90 10.28
N LEU A 30 3.07 -8.95 9.65
CA LEU A 30 3.53 -8.29 8.42
C LEU A 30 3.81 -6.81 8.62
N TYR A 31 3.52 -6.26 9.81
CA TYR A 31 3.87 -4.89 10.14
C TYR A 31 5.37 -4.64 10.03
N ASP A 32 6.19 -5.58 10.50
CA ASP A 32 7.65 -5.56 10.35
C ASP A 32 8.07 -5.48 8.87
N LYS A 33 7.35 -6.17 7.99
CA LYS A 33 7.65 -6.22 6.56
C LYS A 33 7.23 -4.96 5.82
N VAL A 34 6.22 -4.24 6.32
CA VAL A 34 5.77 -2.95 5.77
C VAL A 34 6.64 -1.80 6.27
N TYR A 35 7.17 -1.89 7.50
CA TYR A 35 8.02 -0.86 8.12
C TYR A 35 9.49 -0.86 7.65
N ARG A 36 9.85 -1.66 6.65
CA ARG A 36 11.22 -1.66 6.11
C ARG A 36 11.57 -0.31 5.46
N ALA A 37 12.81 0.11 5.62
CA ALA A 37 13.31 1.40 5.14
C ALA A 37 13.18 1.59 3.62
N ASP A 38 13.23 0.52 2.83
CA ASP A 38 13.04 0.55 1.37
C ASP A 38 11.60 0.91 0.98
N ILE A 39 10.62 0.39 1.71
CA ILE A 39 9.19 0.68 1.51
C ILE A 39 8.87 2.09 1.99
N LEU A 40 9.28 2.46 3.21
CA LEU A 40 9.06 3.80 3.76
C LEU A 40 9.74 4.88 2.90
N GLY A 41 10.97 4.64 2.45
CA GLY A 41 11.68 5.56 1.56
C GLY A 41 11.04 5.68 0.18
N HIS A 42 10.42 4.62 -0.34
CA HIS A 42 9.64 4.70 -1.57
C HIS A 42 8.31 5.46 -1.36
N ALA A 43 7.58 5.19 -0.28
CA ALA A 43 6.34 5.88 0.08
C ALA A 43 6.56 7.38 0.32
N TYR A 44 7.65 7.74 1.01
CA TYR A 44 8.02 9.14 1.23
C TYR A 44 8.37 9.86 -0.07
N ARG A 45 9.14 9.22 -0.97
CA ARG A 45 9.44 9.77 -2.29
C ARG A 45 8.17 9.94 -3.14
N LEU A 46 7.25 8.98 -3.09
CA LEU A 46 5.93 9.09 -3.72
C LEU A 46 5.13 10.27 -3.15
N ALA A 47 5.03 10.39 -1.82
CA ALA A 47 4.32 11.48 -1.17
C ALA A 47 4.90 12.85 -1.54
N ARG A 48 6.24 12.98 -1.56
CA ARG A 48 6.94 14.20 -1.99
C ARG A 48 6.78 14.49 -3.47
N ALA A 49 6.85 13.48 -4.34
CA ALA A 49 6.62 13.66 -5.77
C ALA A 49 5.17 14.06 -6.07
N ASN A 50 4.23 13.59 -5.25
CA ASN A 50 2.81 13.95 -5.28
C ASN A 50 2.49 15.25 -4.52
N ASN A 51 3.50 16.07 -4.16
CA ASN A 51 3.39 17.40 -3.56
C ASN A 51 2.12 18.14 -4.04
N ARG A 52 1.04 18.09 -3.25
CA ARG A 52 -0.30 18.72 -3.46
C ARG A 52 -1.46 17.88 -4.02
N ARG A 53 -1.41 16.54 -4.05
CA ARG A 53 -2.67 15.75 -4.10
C ARG A 53 -3.07 15.32 -2.69
N SER A 54 -3.68 16.27 -1.99
CA SER A 54 -4.53 15.96 -0.84
C SER A 54 -5.75 15.19 -1.36
N GLY A 55 -5.88 13.93 -0.96
CA GLY A 55 -7.10 13.11 -1.03
C GLY A 55 -7.90 13.09 -2.33
N SER A 56 -7.83 12.00 -3.09
CA SER A 56 -8.98 11.52 -3.85
C SER A 56 -8.83 10.06 -4.28
N ASP A 57 -8.60 9.17 -3.32
CA ASP A 57 -9.30 7.90 -3.38
C ASP A 57 -10.57 8.09 -2.56
N GLN A 58 -11.58 8.64 -3.22
CA GLN A 58 -12.97 8.54 -2.79
C GLN A 58 -13.29 7.05 -2.84
N ILE A 59 -13.08 6.35 -1.72
CA ILE A 59 -13.51 4.97 -1.61
C ILE A 59 -15.03 5.00 -1.73
N ASN A 60 -15.53 4.59 -2.88
CA ASN A 60 -16.94 4.43 -3.14
C ASN A 60 -17.41 3.18 -2.39
N TYR A 61 -17.62 3.33 -1.08
CA TYR A 61 -18.28 2.33 -0.22
C TYR A 61 -19.80 2.36 -0.43
N LEU A 62 -20.28 2.28 -1.66
CA LEU A 62 -21.69 2.00 -2.00
C LEU A 62 -21.66 1.29 -3.37
N LYS A 63 -22.05 0.02 -3.48
CA LYS A 63 -23.44 -0.42 -3.35
C LYS A 63 -23.50 -1.94 -3.13
N LEU A 64 -24.46 -2.33 -2.29
CA LEU A 64 -25.16 -3.62 -2.30
C LEU A 64 -25.52 -4.06 -3.72
#